data_AF-A0A9D1FV34-F1
#
_entry.id   AF-A0A9D1FV34-F1
#
_cell.length_a   1.000
_cell.length_b   1.000
_cell.length_c   1.000
_cell.angle_alpha   90.00
_cell.angle_beta   90.00
_cell.angle_gamma   90.00
#
_symmetry.space_group_name_H-M   'P 1'
#
loop_
_entity.id
_entity.type
_entity.pdbx_description
1 polymer ?
#
loop_
_entity_poly.entity_id
_entity_poly.type
_entity_poly.pdbx_seq_one_letter_code
_entity_poly.pdbx_strand_id
1 'polypeptide(L)'
;MSFLGDLFSLNSSLARYRFENKFPKSSGAKERIISWIASHALAMTERNTSKVKRCNKNVTNSSPLTVHRLLINETVFSTFTSHFSPFKKPAFTMAEVLITLGIIGLVAAMTMGSVINKFKEREIVAKLKKINTILSQALVSAIDEQGTVDTWDLIKGDDPEGSAFLLVNYFERYFKILSNCETKQSCVGTKPYKYLNGVNHIDYSNQRAYKHVVLSDGTLLIFHVDREFIKCTNSKYVCATVFVDTNGYFKGPNQFGKDFFMFAIKKDKIVPYGMPNFESGCNKNVGSGYGLTCGAWVLFYENMDYLHM
;
A
#
# COMPACT_ATOMS: atom_id res chain seq x y z
N MET A 1 37.42 22.79 -23.23
CA MET A 1 36.35 22.86 -24.25
C MET A 1 35.49 21.60 -24.12
N SER A 2 34.26 21.82 -23.66
CA SER A 2 33.07 20.95 -23.71
C SER A 2 33.19 19.42 -23.54
N PHE A 3 33.02 18.95 -22.30
CA PHE A 3 32.54 17.59 -21.96
C PHE A 3 31.31 17.71 -21.04
N LEU A 4 30.28 18.41 -21.53
CA LEU A 4 28.97 18.60 -20.89
C LEU A 4 27.82 18.22 -21.86
N GLY A 5 28.06 17.20 -22.69
CA GLY A 5 27.18 16.81 -23.79
C GLY A 5 26.38 15.51 -23.61
N ASP A 6 26.75 14.62 -22.68
CA ASP A 6 26.27 13.24 -22.72
C ASP A 6 25.39 12.81 -21.52
N LEU A 7 24.75 13.76 -20.83
CA LEU A 7 23.80 13.44 -19.75
C LEU A 7 22.33 13.25 -20.22
N PHE A 8 22.04 13.36 -21.52
CA PHE A 8 20.68 13.31 -22.06
C PHE A 8 20.43 12.21 -23.12
N SER A 9 21.29 11.21 -23.25
CA SER A 9 21.12 10.13 -24.24
C SER A 9 20.39 8.87 -23.74
N LEU A 10 19.98 8.78 -22.47
CA LEU A 10 19.38 7.55 -21.90
C LEU A 10 17.84 7.55 -21.78
N ASN A 11 17.14 8.51 -22.39
CA ASN A 11 15.68 8.63 -22.26
C ASN A 11 14.87 8.12 -23.47
N SER A 12 15.45 7.31 -24.37
CA SER A 12 14.84 7.03 -25.68
C SER A 12 14.14 5.68 -25.89
N SER A 13 13.90 4.83 -24.89
CA SER A 13 13.26 3.51 -25.14
C SER A 13 11.90 3.27 -24.47
N LEU A 14 11.60 3.85 -23.30
CA LEU A 14 10.29 3.63 -22.64
C LEU A 14 9.25 4.73 -22.92
N ALA A 15 9.69 5.97 -23.07
CA ALA A 15 8.80 7.12 -23.29
C ALA A 15 8.26 7.19 -24.73
N ARG A 16 9.05 6.76 -25.72
CA ARG A 16 8.67 6.77 -27.14
C ARG A 16 7.62 5.67 -27.44
N TYR A 17 7.72 4.52 -26.78
CA TYR A 17 6.71 3.43 -26.86
C TYR A 17 5.39 3.79 -26.16
N ARG A 18 5.43 4.67 -25.14
CA ARG A 18 4.27 5.11 -24.35
C ARG A 18 3.37 6.12 -25.09
N PHE A 19 3.86 6.78 -26.15
CA PHE A 19 3.11 7.79 -26.89
C PHE A 19 2.32 7.24 -28.08
N GLU A 20 2.83 6.21 -28.77
CA GLU A 20 2.21 5.71 -30.01
C GLU A 20 0.99 4.79 -29.77
N ASN A 21 0.85 4.20 -28.59
CA ASN A 21 -0.19 3.18 -28.32
C ASN A 21 -1.36 3.62 -27.43
N LYS A 22 -1.52 4.93 -27.13
CA LYS A 22 -2.53 5.39 -26.15
C LYS A 22 -3.78 6.09 -26.71
N PHE A 23 -4.05 6.10 -28.01
CA PHE A 23 -5.29 6.71 -28.51
C PHE A 23 -5.89 6.02 -29.74
N PRO A 24 -7.05 5.33 -29.61
CA PRO A 24 -7.99 5.22 -30.71
C PRO A 24 -8.73 6.56 -30.91
N LYS A 25 -8.99 6.89 -32.18
CA LYS A 25 -9.70 8.10 -32.64
C LYS A 25 -11.22 8.04 -32.33
N SER A 26 -11.82 9.24 -32.24
CA SER A 26 -13.26 9.59 -32.14
C SER A 26 -13.86 9.68 -30.72
N SER A 27 -14.86 10.52 -30.39
CA SER A 27 -15.32 11.86 -30.83
C SER A 27 -16.41 12.33 -29.83
N GLY A 28 -16.54 13.64 -29.58
CA GLY A 28 -17.77 14.30 -29.13
C GLY A 28 -18.22 14.23 -27.65
N ALA A 29 -17.91 13.17 -26.89
CA ALA A 29 -18.44 13.02 -25.51
C ALA A 29 -17.62 13.74 -24.41
N LYS A 30 -16.40 14.19 -24.74
CA LYS A 30 -15.39 14.64 -23.75
C LYS A 30 -15.56 16.10 -23.30
N GLU A 31 -16.11 16.96 -24.15
CA GLU A 31 -16.28 18.40 -23.84
C GLU A 31 -17.49 18.67 -22.93
N ARG A 32 -18.54 17.85 -22.98
CA ARG A 32 -19.74 18.02 -22.14
C ARG A 32 -19.50 17.66 -20.67
N ILE A 33 -18.56 16.75 -20.38
CA ILE A 33 -18.24 16.30 -19.02
C ILE A 33 -17.34 17.31 -18.30
N ILE A 34 -16.41 17.93 -19.01
CA ILE A 34 -15.51 18.96 -18.45
C ILE A 34 -16.30 20.23 -18.10
N SER A 35 -17.30 20.61 -18.90
CA SER A 35 -18.19 21.75 -18.61
C SER A 35 -19.08 21.55 -17.37
N TRP A 36 -19.44 20.31 -17.00
CA TRP A 36 -20.33 20.03 -15.87
C TRP A 36 -19.58 20.03 -14.52
N ILE A 37 -18.31 19.64 -14.52
CA ILE A 37 -17.45 19.59 -13.32
C ILE A 37 -17.07 21.01 -12.85
N ALA A 38 -16.86 21.96 -13.78
CA ALA A 38 -16.47 23.33 -13.44
C ALA A 38 -17.56 24.12 -12.69
N SER A 39 -18.84 23.91 -13.01
CA SER A 39 -19.96 24.64 -12.38
C SER A 39 -20.26 24.22 -10.94
N HIS A 40 -19.86 23.01 -10.53
CA HIS A 40 -20.15 22.49 -9.18
C HIS A 40 -19.03 22.80 -8.16
N ALA A 41 -17.83 23.17 -8.62
CA ALA A 41 -16.71 23.51 -7.74
C ALA A 41 -16.80 24.93 -7.13
N LEU A 42 -17.52 25.85 -7.78
CA LEU A 42 -17.67 27.25 -7.33
C LEU A 42 -18.71 27.46 -6.22
N ALA A 43 -19.54 26.46 -5.91
CA ALA A 43 -20.61 26.58 -4.91
C ALA A 43 -20.21 26.17 -3.47
N MET A 44 -18.98 25.68 -3.25
CA MET A 44 -18.56 25.06 -1.98
C MET A 44 -17.59 25.89 -1.12
N THR A 45 -17.30 27.15 -1.46
CA THR A 45 -16.38 28.00 -0.68
C THR A 45 -17.04 29.08 0.19
N GLU A 46 -18.37 29.22 0.17
CA GLU A 46 -19.08 30.19 1.02
C GLU A 46 -20.02 29.51 2.04
N ARG A 47 -19.46 29.05 3.16
CA ARG A 47 -20.10 29.04 4.49
C ARG A 47 -19.23 28.30 5.49
N ASN A 48 -18.56 29.05 6.38
CA ASN A 48 -18.40 28.69 7.81
C ASN A 48 -17.55 29.72 8.55
N THR A 49 -18.21 30.74 9.11
CA THR A 49 -17.68 31.51 10.26
C THR A 49 -18.82 31.82 11.23
N SER A 50 -18.91 31.09 12.36
CA SER A 50 -19.56 31.62 13.58
C SER A 50 -19.29 30.80 14.85
N LYS A 51 -18.44 31.37 15.71
CA LYS A 51 -18.44 31.49 17.20
C LYS A 51 -19.06 30.38 18.07
N VAL A 52 -18.21 29.82 18.94
CA VAL A 52 -18.52 28.97 20.11
C VAL A 52 -19.01 29.81 21.30
N LYS A 53 -20.10 29.39 21.96
CA LYS A 53 -20.55 29.92 23.27
C LYS A 53 -20.53 28.79 24.32
N ARG A 54 -19.81 29.02 25.42
CA ARG A 54 -19.65 28.15 26.59
C ARG A 54 -20.78 28.42 27.59
N CYS A 55 -21.45 27.40 28.12
CA CYS A 55 -22.41 27.53 29.22
C CYS A 55 -21.93 26.79 30.48
N ASN A 56 -22.03 27.50 31.61
CA ASN A 56 -21.69 27.06 32.96
C ASN A 56 -22.93 26.41 33.61
N LYS A 57 -22.76 25.31 34.36
CA LYS A 57 -23.83 24.66 35.14
C LYS A 57 -23.61 24.93 36.63
N ASN A 58 -24.54 25.65 37.27
CA ASN A 58 -24.74 25.64 38.71
C ASN A 58 -26.25 25.61 38.97
N VAL A 59 -26.78 24.49 39.45
CA VAL A 59 -28.06 24.45 40.18
C VAL A 59 -27.95 23.39 41.28
N THR A 60 -28.22 23.82 42.50
CA THR A 60 -28.25 23.08 43.77
C THR A 60 -29.60 22.39 44.02
N ASN A 61 -29.52 21.28 44.75
CA ASN A 61 -30.63 20.45 45.27
C ASN A 61 -31.69 21.23 46.06
N SER A 62 -32.95 20.78 45.96
CA SER A 62 -33.78 20.34 47.11
C SER A 62 -35.23 20.01 46.69
N SER A 63 -35.69 18.79 46.99
CA SER A 63 -37.11 18.43 47.25
C SER A 63 -37.31 18.41 48.78
N PRO A 64 -38.53 18.49 49.39
CA PRO A 64 -39.55 17.44 49.27
C PRO A 64 -41.06 17.80 49.52
N LEU A 65 -41.93 16.91 49.01
CA LEU A 65 -43.22 16.40 49.56
C LEU A 65 -44.24 17.31 50.27
N THR A 66 -45.51 17.31 49.81
CA THR A 66 -46.68 16.92 50.64
C THR A 66 -47.91 16.57 49.79
N VAL A 67 -48.70 15.60 50.25
CA VAL A 67 -49.97 15.08 49.69
C VAL A 67 -51.16 15.69 50.43
N HIS A 68 -52.24 16.11 49.75
CA HIS A 68 -53.60 16.06 50.30
C HIS A 68 -54.72 16.10 49.23
N ARG A 69 -55.45 14.98 49.15
CA ARG A 69 -56.89 14.73 48.91
C ARG A 69 -57.82 15.93 48.59
N LEU A 70 -58.61 15.85 47.50
CA LEU A 70 -60.09 15.66 47.50
C LEU A 70 -60.70 15.76 46.08
N LEU A 71 -61.82 15.04 45.93
CA LEU A 71 -62.64 14.82 44.74
C LEU A 71 -63.42 16.08 44.32
N ILE A 72 -63.41 16.43 43.03
CA ILE A 72 -64.52 17.10 42.34
C ILE A 72 -64.63 16.50 40.94
N ASN A 73 -65.79 15.92 40.65
CA ASN A 73 -66.19 15.39 39.36
C ASN A 73 -67.06 16.47 38.71
N GLU A 74 -66.59 17.14 37.66
CA GLU A 74 -67.46 17.96 36.80
C GLU A 74 -66.95 17.91 35.35
N THR A 75 -67.83 17.43 34.50
CA THR A 75 -67.71 17.34 33.05
C THR A 75 -67.86 18.72 32.42
N VAL A 76 -66.82 19.26 31.80
CA VAL A 76 -66.97 20.35 30.81
C VAL A 76 -66.09 20.10 29.60
N PHE A 77 -66.76 19.75 28.51
CA PHE A 77 -66.29 19.69 27.14
C PHE A 77 -65.59 21.02 26.77
N SER A 78 -64.26 21.02 26.68
CA SER A 78 -63.52 22.20 26.23
C SER A 78 -63.14 22.07 24.76
N THR A 79 -63.77 22.96 23.99
CA THR A 79 -63.59 23.24 22.57
C THR A 79 -62.11 23.54 22.27
N PHE A 80 -61.57 22.79 21.30
CA PHE A 80 -60.28 23.03 20.65
C PHE A 80 -60.09 24.51 20.30
N THR A 81 -59.19 25.19 20.99
CA THR A 81 -58.57 26.44 20.51
C THR A 81 -57.08 26.17 20.32
N SER A 82 -56.71 25.65 19.15
CA SER A 82 -55.31 25.53 18.74
C SER A 82 -54.79 26.89 18.29
N HIS A 83 -54.56 27.80 19.24
CA HIS A 83 -53.89 29.07 18.99
C HIS A 83 -52.41 28.94 19.33
N PHE A 84 -51.59 28.38 18.43
CA PHE A 84 -50.13 28.60 18.39
C PHE A 84 -49.58 28.16 17.04
N SER A 85 -49.58 29.09 16.08
CA SER A 85 -48.54 29.12 15.05
C SER A 85 -47.38 29.95 15.59
N PRO A 86 -46.26 29.31 15.93
CA PRO A 86 -44.97 29.87 15.60
C PRO A 86 -44.33 28.92 14.61
N PHE A 87 -43.71 29.46 13.56
CA PHE A 87 -42.88 28.71 12.63
C PHE A 87 -42.00 27.71 13.40
N LYS A 88 -42.41 26.44 13.37
CA LYS A 88 -41.70 25.35 14.05
C LYS A 88 -40.32 25.32 13.40
N LYS A 89 -39.28 25.69 14.14
CA LYS A 89 -37.92 25.30 13.75
C LYS A 89 -37.98 23.79 13.55
N PRO A 90 -37.60 23.25 12.38
CA PRO A 90 -37.63 21.81 12.16
C PRO A 90 -36.71 21.16 13.19
N ALA A 91 -37.28 20.61 14.25
CA ALA A 91 -36.58 19.84 15.24
C ALA A 91 -36.59 18.40 14.75
N PHE A 92 -35.41 17.86 14.44
CA PHE A 92 -35.28 16.46 14.05
C PHE A 92 -35.85 15.58 15.14
N THR A 93 -36.75 14.68 14.76
CA THR A 93 -37.26 13.68 15.71
C THR A 93 -36.16 12.66 16.00
N MET A 94 -36.15 12.06 17.20
CA MET A 94 -35.19 11.00 17.51
C MET A 94 -35.29 9.84 16.51
N ALA A 95 -36.50 9.51 16.05
CA ALA A 95 -36.72 8.47 15.05
C ALA A 95 -36.07 8.82 13.70
N GLU A 96 -36.19 10.06 13.25
CA GLU A 96 -35.56 10.54 12.00
C GLU A 96 -34.03 10.49 12.07
N VAL A 97 -33.45 10.90 13.20
CA VAL A 97 -31.99 10.78 13.43
C VAL A 97 -31.55 9.31 13.47
N LEU A 98 -32.33 8.41 14.09
CA LEU A 98 -31.98 6.99 14.17
C LEU A 98 -32.07 6.28 12.82
N ILE A 99 -33.09 6.58 12.01
CA ILE A 99 -33.22 6.02 10.66
C ILE A 99 -32.08 6.51 9.77
N THR A 100 -31.74 7.81 9.83
CA THR A 100 -30.64 8.37 9.03
C THR A 100 -29.28 7.81 9.44
N LEU A 101 -28.99 7.69 10.74
CA LEU A 101 -27.78 7.04 11.23
C LEU A 101 -27.75 5.54 10.86
N GLY A 102 -28.90 4.87 10.88
CA GLY A 102 -29.03 3.47 10.44
C GLY A 102 -28.70 3.28 8.96
N ILE A 103 -29.21 4.15 8.09
CA ILE A 103 -28.94 4.12 6.65
C ILE A 103 -27.46 4.42 6.38
N ILE A 104 -26.90 5.48 6.98
CA ILE A 104 -25.48 5.83 6.83
C ILE A 104 -24.59 4.69 7.34
N GLY A 105 -24.92 4.09 8.49
CA GLY A 105 -24.19 2.95 9.04
C GLY A 105 -24.16 1.74 8.12
N LEU A 106 -25.30 1.40 7.49
CA LEU A 106 -25.39 0.29 6.54
C LEU A 106 -24.53 0.54 5.30
N VAL A 107 -24.66 1.72 4.68
CA VAL A 107 -23.92 2.07 3.45
C VAL A 107 -22.42 2.19 3.74
N ALA A 108 -22.03 2.77 4.88
CA ALA A 108 -20.64 2.86 5.30
C ALA A 108 -20.02 1.47 5.50
N ALA A 109 -20.75 0.53 6.12
CA ALA A 109 -20.26 -0.84 6.33
C ALA A 109 -19.95 -1.56 4.99
N MET A 110 -20.80 -1.39 3.98
CA MET A 110 -20.59 -2.00 2.65
C MET A 110 -19.42 -1.36 1.89
N THR A 111 -19.18 -0.07 2.07
CA THR A 111 -18.16 0.67 1.32
C THR A 111 -16.78 0.64 1.98
N MET A 112 -16.71 0.63 3.32
CA MET A 112 -15.46 0.72 4.08
C MET A 112 -14.49 -0.42 3.77
N GLY A 113 -14.98 -1.66 3.61
CA GLY A 113 -14.13 -2.81 3.30
C GLY A 113 -13.42 -2.68 1.95
N SER A 114 -14.16 -2.32 0.89
CA SER A 114 -13.58 -2.18 -0.46
C SER A 114 -12.61 -1.01 -0.57
N VAL A 115 -12.92 0.12 0.08
CA VAL A 115 -12.05 1.30 0.10
C VAL A 115 -10.76 1.02 0.85
N ILE A 116 -10.83 0.35 2.02
CA ILE A 116 -9.63 0.00 2.80
C ILE A 116 -8.72 -0.94 2.00
N ASN A 117 -9.28 -1.94 1.32
CA ASN A 117 -8.48 -2.86 0.51
C ASN A 117 -7.77 -2.11 -0.62
N LYS A 118 -8.49 -1.28 -1.39
CA LYS A 118 -7.88 -0.46 -2.45
C LYS A 118 -6.82 0.51 -1.91
N PHE A 119 -7.01 1.07 -0.71
CA PHE A 119 -6.02 1.93 -0.08
C PHE A 119 -4.74 1.14 0.27
N LYS A 120 -4.87 -0.03 0.90
CA LYS A 120 -3.73 -0.92 1.20
C LYS A 120 -2.98 -1.31 -0.08
N GLU A 121 -3.72 -1.59 -1.15
CA GLU A 121 -3.10 -1.94 -2.44
C GLU A 121 -2.27 -0.78 -2.99
N ARG A 122 -2.80 0.45 -2.95
CA ARG A 122 -2.06 1.65 -3.35
C ARG A 122 -0.83 1.91 -2.47
N GLU A 123 -0.94 1.66 -1.17
CA GLU A 123 0.18 1.77 -0.24
C GLU A 123 1.32 0.80 -0.63
N ILE A 124 0.98 -0.46 -0.90
CA ILE A 124 1.94 -1.48 -1.33
C ILE A 124 2.61 -1.08 -2.65
N VAL A 125 1.84 -0.63 -3.64
CA VAL A 125 2.40 -0.16 -4.93
C VAL A 125 3.39 0.98 -4.71
N ALA A 126 3.02 1.98 -3.89
CA ALA A 126 3.90 3.11 -3.60
C ALA A 126 5.18 2.67 -2.88
N LYS A 127 5.06 1.78 -1.89
CA LYS A 127 6.21 1.21 -1.17
C LYS A 127 7.13 0.41 -2.08
N LEU A 128 6.58 -0.44 -2.93
CA LEU A 128 7.37 -1.25 -3.85
C LEU A 128 8.14 -0.38 -4.86
N LYS A 129 7.52 0.69 -5.39
CA LYS A 129 8.21 1.67 -6.26
C LYS A 129 9.36 2.36 -5.53
N LYS A 130 9.14 2.76 -4.29
CA LYS A 130 10.18 3.36 -3.44
C LYS A 130 11.33 2.38 -3.26
N ILE A 131 11.05 1.13 -2.88
CA ILE A 131 12.07 0.09 -2.66
C ILE A 131 12.82 -0.22 -3.96
N ASN A 132 12.13 -0.34 -5.11
CA ASN A 132 12.78 -0.52 -6.41
C ASN A 132 13.78 0.62 -6.71
N THR A 133 13.42 1.85 -6.38
CA THR A 133 14.30 3.01 -6.54
C THR A 133 15.52 2.92 -5.62
N ILE A 134 15.30 2.62 -4.34
CA ILE A 134 16.37 2.47 -3.34
C ILE A 134 17.33 1.34 -3.73
N LEU A 135 16.81 0.17 -4.12
CA LEU A 135 17.62 -0.97 -4.57
C LEU A 135 18.44 -0.62 -5.81
N SER A 136 17.82 0.03 -6.80
CA SER A 136 18.51 0.44 -8.03
C SER A 136 19.62 1.45 -7.74
N GLN A 137 19.37 2.44 -6.89
CA GLN A 137 20.36 3.44 -6.49
C GLN A 137 21.50 2.84 -5.68
N ALA A 138 21.19 1.96 -4.74
CA ALA A 138 22.19 1.24 -3.95
C ALA A 138 23.11 0.40 -4.84
N LEU A 139 22.54 -0.30 -5.82
CA LEU A 139 23.33 -1.08 -6.76
C LEU A 139 24.23 -0.20 -7.62
N VAL A 140 23.70 0.88 -8.22
CA VAL A 140 24.50 1.79 -9.06
C VAL A 140 25.68 2.34 -8.25
N SER A 141 25.42 2.77 -7.01
CA SER A 141 26.47 3.28 -6.12
C SER A 141 27.51 2.20 -5.77
N ALA A 142 27.08 0.96 -5.52
CA ALA A 142 27.99 -0.15 -5.27
C ALA A 142 28.85 -0.49 -6.50
N ILE A 143 28.27 -0.41 -7.71
CA ILE A 143 28.98 -0.64 -8.96
C ILE A 143 30.02 0.44 -9.22
N ASP A 144 29.68 1.71 -8.95
CA ASP A 144 30.59 2.84 -9.13
C ASP A 144 31.81 2.73 -8.19
N GLU A 145 31.63 2.17 -6.98
CA GLU A 145 32.73 1.98 -6.01
C GLU A 145 33.55 0.70 -6.23
N GLN A 146 32.91 -0.42 -6.57
CA GLN A 146 33.52 -1.76 -6.49
C GLN A 146 33.51 -2.54 -7.82
N GLY A 147 33.01 -1.93 -8.90
CA GLY A 147 32.84 -2.60 -10.19
C GLY A 147 31.54 -3.40 -10.26
N THR A 148 31.30 -4.00 -11.43
CA THR A 148 30.05 -4.74 -11.72
C THR A 148 29.89 -6.00 -10.87
N VAL A 149 28.66 -6.49 -10.72
CA VAL A 149 28.34 -7.59 -9.77
C VAL A 149 29.11 -8.87 -10.08
N ASP A 150 29.50 -9.10 -11.33
CA ASP A 150 30.30 -10.25 -11.75
C ASP A 150 31.74 -10.24 -11.23
N THR A 151 32.26 -9.08 -10.78
CA THR A 151 33.59 -8.96 -10.19
C THR A 151 33.58 -9.08 -8.67
N TRP A 152 32.40 -9.21 -8.06
CA TRP A 152 32.26 -9.31 -6.61
C TRP A 152 32.63 -10.70 -6.10
N ASP A 153 33.27 -10.75 -4.93
CA ASP A 153 33.74 -11.99 -4.30
C ASP A 153 32.57 -12.77 -3.64
N LEU A 154 31.64 -13.26 -4.46
CA LEU A 154 30.46 -14.04 -4.03
C LEU A 154 30.64 -15.54 -4.37
N ILE A 155 31.85 -16.05 -4.18
CA ILE A 155 32.27 -17.39 -4.63
C ILE A 155 31.54 -18.52 -3.87
N LYS A 156 31.03 -18.23 -2.66
CA LYS A 156 30.28 -19.17 -1.82
C LYS A 156 28.78 -18.87 -1.90
N GLY A 157 28.09 -19.38 -2.92
CA GLY A 157 26.66 -19.14 -3.21
C GLY A 157 25.69 -19.43 -2.06
N ASP A 158 24.97 -20.56 -2.05
CA ASP A 158 24.02 -20.98 -0.99
C ASP A 158 24.63 -21.13 0.43
N ASP A 159 25.84 -20.62 0.62
CA ASP A 159 26.52 -20.55 1.88
C ASP A 159 25.91 -19.43 2.76
N PRO A 160 25.76 -19.64 4.08
CA PRO A 160 25.33 -18.59 4.99
C PRO A 160 26.19 -17.32 4.97
N GLU A 161 27.48 -17.43 4.62
CA GLU A 161 28.41 -16.30 4.51
C GLU A 161 28.15 -15.49 3.24
N GLY A 162 27.76 -16.10 2.13
CA GLY A 162 27.61 -15.43 0.82
C GLY A 162 26.57 -14.31 0.85
N SER A 163 25.37 -14.61 1.30
CA SER A 163 24.28 -13.62 1.41
C SER A 163 24.55 -12.57 2.49
N ALA A 164 25.26 -12.92 3.56
CA ALA A 164 25.68 -11.96 4.57
C ALA A 164 26.73 -10.99 4.01
N PHE A 165 27.71 -11.52 3.28
CA PHE A 165 28.78 -10.76 2.63
C PHE A 165 28.22 -9.81 1.57
N LEU A 166 27.24 -10.27 0.77
CA LEU A 166 26.52 -9.44 -0.19
C LEU A 166 25.91 -8.20 0.48
N LEU A 167 25.17 -8.40 1.57
CA LEU A 167 24.52 -7.30 2.27
C LEU A 167 25.56 -6.34 2.89
N VAL A 168 26.47 -6.87 3.71
CA VAL A 168 27.39 -6.07 4.53
C VAL A 168 28.36 -5.25 3.68
N ASN A 169 28.92 -5.83 2.62
CA ASN A 169 29.97 -5.14 1.84
C ASN A 169 29.43 -4.23 0.73
N TYR A 170 28.25 -4.55 0.18
CA TYR A 170 27.76 -3.88 -1.03
C TYR A 170 26.48 -3.08 -0.80
N PHE A 171 25.67 -3.39 0.22
CA PHE A 171 24.34 -2.80 0.35
C PHE A 171 24.09 -2.06 1.67
N GLU A 172 24.71 -2.48 2.78
CA GLU A 172 24.42 -2.00 4.13
C GLU A 172 24.51 -0.48 4.25
N ARG A 173 25.54 0.13 3.65
CA ARG A 173 25.78 1.59 3.69
C ARG A 173 24.71 2.42 2.99
N TYR A 174 23.96 1.83 2.07
CA TYR A 174 22.93 2.52 1.28
C TYR A 174 21.54 2.41 1.88
N PHE A 175 21.38 1.63 2.96
CA PHE A 175 20.10 1.40 3.60
C PHE A 175 20.03 2.05 4.99
N LYS A 176 18.84 2.55 5.31
CA LYS A 176 18.52 2.97 6.69
C LYS A 176 17.99 1.76 7.44
N ILE A 177 18.89 1.05 8.12
CA ILE A 177 18.59 -0.21 8.79
C ILE A 177 18.07 0.05 10.20
N LEU A 178 16.97 -0.64 10.54
CA LEU A 178 16.42 -0.69 11.89
C LEU A 178 16.95 -1.91 12.66
N SER A 179 17.03 -3.07 12.00
CA SER A 179 17.53 -4.30 12.59
C SER A 179 18.26 -5.14 11.56
N ASN A 180 19.47 -5.58 11.92
CA ASN A 180 20.32 -6.47 11.11
C ASN A 180 19.98 -7.97 11.30
N CYS A 181 18.93 -8.28 12.07
CA CYS A 181 18.43 -9.64 12.29
C CYS A 181 19.56 -10.62 12.67
N GLU A 182 20.27 -10.35 13.76
CA GLU A 182 21.40 -11.19 14.24
C GLU A 182 20.99 -12.66 14.31
N THR A 183 19.81 -12.90 14.88
CA THR A 183 19.06 -14.15 14.70
C THR A 183 17.94 -13.91 13.69
N LYS A 184 17.74 -14.83 12.76
CA LYS A 184 16.68 -14.72 11.74
C LYS A 184 15.29 -14.67 12.37
N GLN A 185 15.10 -15.41 13.46
CA GLN A 185 13.85 -15.46 14.23
C GLN A 185 13.46 -14.11 14.84
N SER A 186 14.38 -13.15 14.97
CA SER A 186 14.06 -11.80 15.46
C SER A 186 13.23 -10.98 14.46
N CYS A 187 13.34 -11.29 13.16
CA CYS A 187 12.71 -10.52 12.08
C CYS A 187 11.65 -11.32 11.32
N VAL A 188 11.70 -12.66 11.38
CA VAL A 188 10.70 -13.55 10.79
C VAL A 188 10.31 -14.63 11.80
N GLY A 189 9.04 -15.02 11.80
CA GLY A 189 8.55 -16.17 12.55
C GLY A 189 8.68 -17.48 11.75
N THR A 190 8.28 -18.59 12.38
CA THR A 190 8.43 -19.96 11.85
C THR A 190 7.32 -20.40 10.88
N LYS A 191 6.30 -19.56 10.65
CA LYS A 191 5.24 -19.89 9.67
C LYS A 191 5.79 -19.67 8.26
N PRO A 192 5.54 -20.61 7.32
CA PRO A 192 5.99 -20.45 5.95
C PRO A 192 5.29 -19.28 5.27
N TYR A 193 6.01 -18.64 4.35
CA TYR A 193 5.39 -17.73 3.39
C TYR A 193 4.48 -18.51 2.45
N LYS A 194 3.59 -17.81 1.77
CA LYS A 194 2.65 -18.42 0.81
C LYS A 194 2.91 -17.93 -0.60
N TYR A 195 2.68 -18.81 -1.56
CA TYR A 195 2.53 -18.44 -2.95
C TYR A 195 1.24 -17.65 -3.19
N LEU A 196 1.11 -17.00 -4.34
CA LEU A 196 -0.10 -16.23 -4.70
C LEU A 196 -1.37 -17.09 -4.69
N ASN A 197 -1.29 -18.36 -5.12
CA ASN A 197 -2.37 -19.35 -5.06
C ASN A 197 -2.71 -19.82 -3.62
N GLY A 198 -1.96 -19.41 -2.60
CA GLY A 198 -2.18 -19.74 -1.19
C GLY A 198 -1.49 -21.01 -0.70
N VAL A 199 -0.82 -21.76 -1.57
CA VAL A 199 0.00 -22.92 -1.18
C VAL A 199 1.21 -22.44 -0.38
N ASN A 200 1.60 -23.21 0.64
CA ASN A 200 2.80 -22.90 1.42
C ASN A 200 4.05 -22.98 0.55
N HIS A 201 4.90 -21.96 0.68
CA HIS A 201 6.26 -21.93 0.17
C HIS A 201 7.21 -22.42 1.29
N ILE A 202 8.29 -21.70 1.56
CA ILE A 202 9.26 -22.03 2.59
C ILE A 202 9.11 -21.14 3.82
N ASP A 203 9.56 -21.67 4.95
CA ASP A 203 9.86 -20.92 6.16
C ASP A 203 11.28 -20.36 6.06
N TYR A 204 11.41 -19.03 6.11
CA TYR A 204 12.70 -18.33 6.05
C TYR A 204 13.42 -18.24 7.41
N SER A 205 12.78 -18.59 8.53
CA SER A 205 13.40 -18.43 9.85
C SER A 205 14.63 -19.32 10.07
N ASN A 206 14.70 -20.46 9.38
CA ASN A 206 15.74 -21.47 9.57
C ASN A 206 16.61 -21.70 8.31
N GLN A 207 16.52 -20.84 7.30
CA GLN A 207 17.24 -21.02 6.04
C GLN A 207 18.64 -20.43 6.13
N ARG A 208 19.70 -21.26 6.07
CA ARG A 208 21.09 -20.81 6.25
C ARG A 208 21.55 -19.84 5.16
N ALA A 209 21.23 -20.13 3.89
CA ALA A 209 21.65 -19.38 2.71
C ALA A 209 21.11 -17.94 2.60
N TYR A 210 20.24 -17.49 3.51
CA TYR A 210 19.56 -16.20 3.41
C TYR A 210 20.05 -15.23 4.48
N LYS A 211 20.13 -13.94 4.15
CA LYS A 211 20.40 -12.87 5.13
C LYS A 211 19.23 -11.89 5.17
N HIS A 212 18.74 -11.61 6.38
CA HIS A 212 17.58 -10.75 6.59
C HIS A 212 18.02 -9.39 7.15
N VAL A 213 17.29 -8.34 6.78
CA VAL A 213 17.45 -7.01 7.35
C VAL A 213 16.11 -6.27 7.32
N VAL A 214 15.81 -5.52 8.37
CA VAL A 214 14.61 -4.68 8.46
C VAL A 214 15.02 -3.23 8.32
N LEU A 215 14.39 -2.52 7.38
CA LEU A 215 14.60 -1.10 7.15
C LEU A 215 13.81 -0.26 8.18
N SER A 216 14.21 1.01 8.33
CA SER A 216 13.57 2.00 9.21
C SER A 216 12.08 2.23 8.96
N ASP A 217 11.57 1.91 7.77
CA ASP A 217 10.15 2.01 7.43
C ASP A 217 9.35 0.71 7.66
N GLY A 218 10.00 -0.31 8.22
CA GLY A 218 9.42 -1.62 8.51
C GLY A 218 9.42 -2.61 7.34
N THR A 219 10.01 -2.24 6.19
CA THR A 219 10.24 -3.17 5.09
C THR A 219 11.26 -4.23 5.52
N LEU A 220 10.97 -5.50 5.26
CA LEU A 220 11.92 -6.60 5.44
C LEU A 220 12.53 -6.98 4.09
N LEU A 221 13.86 -6.99 4.03
CA LEU A 221 14.61 -7.47 2.88
C LEU A 221 15.26 -8.81 3.23
N ILE A 222 15.23 -9.74 2.27
CA ILE A 222 15.87 -11.05 2.37
C ILE A 222 16.78 -11.21 1.16
N PHE A 223 18.08 -11.26 1.41
CA PHE A 223 19.11 -11.45 0.40
C PHE A 223 19.46 -12.93 0.25
N HIS A 224 19.64 -13.35 -1.00
CA HIS A 224 20.04 -14.69 -1.36
C HIS A 224 21.00 -14.64 -2.55
N VAL A 225 22.21 -15.18 -2.39
CA VAL A 225 23.15 -15.39 -3.49
C VAL A 225 22.89 -16.77 -4.10
N ASP A 226 22.72 -16.82 -5.41
CA ASP A 226 22.41 -18.08 -6.10
C ASP A 226 23.64 -19.02 -6.10
N ARG A 227 23.42 -20.35 -6.01
CA ARG A 227 24.48 -21.35 -6.20
C ARG A 227 25.20 -21.18 -7.53
N GLU A 228 24.46 -20.76 -8.55
CA GLU A 228 24.95 -20.51 -9.89
C GLU A 228 25.51 -19.09 -10.05
N PHE A 229 25.88 -18.39 -8.98
CA PHE A 229 26.61 -17.11 -9.07
C PHE A 229 27.82 -17.21 -10.01
N ILE A 230 28.47 -18.37 -10.09
CA ILE A 230 29.57 -18.67 -11.03
C ILE A 230 29.18 -18.35 -12.50
N LYS A 231 27.88 -18.39 -12.85
CA LYS A 231 27.36 -18.06 -14.18
C LYS A 231 27.03 -16.57 -14.36
N CYS A 232 27.23 -15.72 -13.35
CA CYS A 232 27.11 -14.27 -13.41
C CYS A 232 28.20 -13.69 -14.32
N THR A 233 28.05 -13.87 -15.62
CA THR A 233 29.06 -13.52 -16.63
C THR A 233 28.55 -12.42 -17.56
N ASN A 234 27.23 -12.25 -17.64
CA ASN A 234 26.58 -11.23 -18.45
C ASN A 234 25.22 -10.82 -17.86
N SER A 235 24.62 -9.77 -18.41
CA SER A 235 23.36 -9.18 -17.95
C SER A 235 22.11 -10.04 -18.15
N LYS A 236 22.22 -11.26 -18.68
CA LYS A 236 21.08 -12.19 -18.81
C LYS A 236 20.88 -12.99 -17.53
N TYR A 237 21.97 -13.44 -16.91
CA TYR A 237 21.94 -14.30 -15.72
C TYR A 237 21.55 -13.52 -14.47
N VAL A 238 20.91 -14.24 -13.54
CA VAL A 238 20.61 -13.74 -12.19
C VAL A 238 21.80 -14.11 -11.33
N CYS A 239 22.42 -13.12 -10.71
CA CYS A 239 23.60 -13.28 -9.85
C CYS A 239 23.18 -13.48 -8.39
N ALA A 240 22.17 -12.72 -7.96
CA ALA A 240 21.57 -12.83 -6.65
C ALA A 240 20.09 -12.42 -6.70
N THR A 241 19.35 -12.78 -5.66
CA THR A 241 17.95 -12.45 -5.51
C THR A 241 17.74 -11.64 -4.23
N VAL A 242 16.88 -10.63 -4.31
CA VAL A 242 16.38 -9.91 -3.13
C VAL A 242 14.88 -10.12 -3.06
N PHE A 243 14.41 -10.66 -1.94
CA PHE A 243 13.00 -10.66 -1.61
C PHE A 243 12.67 -9.45 -0.74
N VAL A 244 11.51 -8.87 -1.01
CA VAL A 244 11.04 -7.63 -0.42
C VAL A 244 9.68 -7.89 0.17
N ASP A 245 9.60 -7.87 1.49
CA ASP A 245 8.35 -7.79 2.24
C ASP A 245 8.09 -6.32 2.59
N THR A 246 7.05 -5.75 1.98
CA THR A 246 6.72 -4.31 2.05
C THR A 246 6.16 -3.83 3.39
N ASN A 247 5.70 -4.73 4.25
CA ASN A 247 5.13 -4.37 5.55
C ASN A 247 5.76 -5.13 6.72
N GLY A 248 6.58 -6.12 6.43
CA GLY A 248 7.33 -6.92 7.38
C GLY A 248 6.54 -8.12 7.86
N TYR A 249 7.28 -9.18 8.20
CA TYR A 249 6.73 -10.51 8.46
C TYR A 249 5.57 -10.55 9.47
N PHE A 250 5.67 -9.80 10.57
CA PHE A 250 4.68 -9.89 11.64
C PHE A 250 3.34 -9.20 11.31
N LYS A 251 3.29 -8.38 10.25
CA LYS A 251 2.04 -7.76 9.78
C LYS A 251 1.27 -8.66 8.82
N GLY A 252 1.95 -9.51 8.07
CA GLY A 252 1.34 -10.41 7.09
C GLY A 252 0.64 -9.69 5.93
N PRO A 253 0.06 -10.42 4.97
CA PRO A 253 -0.13 -11.87 4.93
C PRO A 253 1.09 -12.77 4.65
N ASN A 254 2.28 -12.22 4.37
CA ASN A 254 3.50 -12.95 4.00
C ASN A 254 3.28 -13.84 2.76
N GLN A 255 2.81 -13.20 1.69
CA GLN A 255 2.34 -13.88 0.48
C GLN A 255 2.90 -13.22 -0.78
N PHE A 256 3.44 -14.05 -1.68
CA PHE A 256 3.92 -13.61 -2.99
C PHE A 256 2.85 -12.86 -3.76
N GLY A 257 3.22 -11.70 -4.29
CA GLY A 257 2.34 -10.83 -5.05
C GLY A 257 1.30 -10.07 -4.21
N LYS A 258 1.32 -10.16 -2.87
CA LYS A 258 0.51 -9.28 -2.01
C LYS A 258 1.38 -8.30 -1.27
N ASP A 259 2.29 -8.79 -0.45
CA ASP A 259 3.22 -8.00 0.34
C ASP A 259 4.67 -8.45 0.14
N PHE A 260 4.88 -9.67 -0.37
CA PHE A 260 6.17 -10.26 -0.66
C PHE A 260 6.47 -10.28 -2.17
N PHE A 261 7.59 -9.68 -2.57
CA PHE A 261 7.98 -9.49 -3.97
C PHE A 261 9.44 -9.88 -4.19
N MET A 262 9.79 -10.26 -5.42
CA MET A 262 11.11 -10.78 -5.75
C MET A 262 11.80 -9.89 -6.81
N PHE A 263 13.07 -9.59 -6.59
CA PHE A 263 13.94 -8.85 -7.49
C PHE A 263 15.17 -9.69 -7.84
N ALA A 264 15.56 -9.64 -9.11
CA ALA A 264 16.79 -10.23 -9.61
C ALA A 264 17.89 -9.16 -9.66
N ILE A 265 19.00 -9.43 -8.99
CA ILE A 265 20.26 -8.73 -9.19
C ILE A 265 20.99 -9.39 -10.36
N LYS A 266 21.28 -8.59 -11.39
CA LYS A 266 22.08 -8.99 -12.56
C LYS A 266 23.40 -8.22 -12.53
N LYS A 267 24.29 -8.53 -13.49
CA LYS A 267 25.61 -7.89 -13.64
C LYS A 267 25.62 -6.37 -13.42
N ASP A 268 24.68 -5.67 -14.04
CA ASP A 268 24.67 -4.20 -14.17
C ASP A 268 23.38 -3.55 -13.64
N LYS A 269 22.40 -4.33 -13.16
CA LYS A 269 21.09 -3.81 -12.79
C LYS A 269 20.32 -4.73 -11.85
N ILE A 270 19.43 -4.13 -11.07
CA ILE A 270 18.37 -4.82 -10.35
C ILE A 270 17.07 -4.63 -11.10
N VAL A 271 16.33 -5.71 -11.32
CA VAL A 271 15.03 -5.69 -11.97
C VAL A 271 14.05 -6.56 -11.21
N PRO A 272 12.74 -6.25 -11.21
CA PRO A 272 11.75 -7.18 -10.70
C PRO A 272 11.83 -8.52 -11.46
N TYR A 273 11.62 -9.61 -10.72
CA TYR A 273 11.76 -10.95 -11.24
C TYR A 273 10.75 -11.22 -12.37
N GLY A 274 11.18 -11.98 -13.39
CA GLY A 274 10.35 -12.34 -14.54
C GLY A 274 10.40 -11.37 -15.73
N MET A 275 11.09 -10.22 -15.63
CA MET A 275 11.23 -9.35 -16.80
C MET A 275 12.07 -9.97 -17.94
N PRO A 276 11.68 -9.76 -19.22
CA PRO A 276 10.53 -8.97 -19.67
C PRO A 276 9.19 -9.74 -19.69
N ASN A 277 9.20 -11.07 -19.61
CA ASN A 277 8.02 -11.92 -19.76
C ASN A 277 7.37 -12.25 -18.41
N PHE A 278 6.77 -11.26 -17.73
CA PHE A 278 6.28 -11.41 -16.36
C PHE A 278 4.78 -11.70 -16.24
N GLU A 279 3.98 -11.42 -17.27
CA GLU A 279 2.51 -11.41 -17.20
C GLU A 279 1.90 -12.77 -16.85
N SER A 280 2.42 -13.85 -17.44
CA SER A 280 1.89 -15.21 -17.21
C SER A 280 2.16 -15.74 -15.80
N GLY A 281 3.21 -15.25 -15.13
CA GLY A 281 3.58 -15.67 -13.78
C GLY A 281 2.82 -14.96 -12.66
N CYS A 282 2.03 -13.93 -13.00
CA CYS A 282 1.24 -13.14 -12.06
C CYS A 282 -0.27 -13.35 -12.25
N ASN A 283 -0.69 -14.61 -12.24
CA ASN A 283 -2.09 -14.99 -12.27
C ASN A 283 -2.31 -16.19 -11.33
N LYS A 284 -3.27 -16.08 -10.41
CA LYS A 284 -3.57 -17.16 -9.45
C LYS A 284 -4.25 -18.39 -10.08
N ASN A 285 -4.90 -18.21 -11.23
CA ASN A 285 -5.73 -19.22 -11.91
C ASN A 285 -5.05 -19.84 -13.14
N VAL A 286 -3.90 -19.33 -13.58
CA VAL A 286 -3.19 -19.77 -14.79
C VAL A 286 -1.72 -20.08 -14.47
N GLY A 287 -1.18 -21.14 -15.07
CA GLY A 287 0.20 -21.58 -14.81
C GLY A 287 0.37 -22.16 -13.40
N SER A 288 1.52 -21.89 -12.76
CA SER A 288 1.79 -22.37 -11.39
C SER A 288 1.07 -21.57 -10.30
N GLY A 289 0.64 -20.34 -10.60
CA GLY A 289 0.01 -19.45 -9.62
C GLY A 289 0.92 -19.03 -8.48
N TYR A 290 2.24 -19.04 -8.67
CA TYR A 290 3.18 -18.74 -7.58
C TYR A 290 3.32 -17.25 -7.26
N GLY A 291 3.17 -16.37 -8.26
CA GLY A 291 3.22 -14.92 -8.07
C GLY A 291 4.63 -14.32 -7.95
N LEU A 292 5.68 -15.08 -8.28
CA LEU A 292 7.07 -14.62 -8.20
C LEU A 292 7.34 -13.40 -9.10
N THR A 293 6.63 -13.31 -10.23
CA THR A 293 6.79 -12.23 -11.21
C THR A 293 5.85 -11.04 -10.97
N CYS A 294 5.00 -11.10 -9.94
CA CYS A 294 4.03 -10.04 -9.67
C CYS A 294 4.67 -8.69 -9.32
N GLY A 295 5.89 -8.68 -8.79
CA GLY A 295 6.61 -7.43 -8.58
C GLY A 295 6.81 -6.64 -9.88
N ALA A 296 7.03 -7.33 -11.00
CA ALA A 296 7.15 -6.69 -12.31
C ALA A 296 5.81 -6.13 -12.78
N TRP A 297 4.70 -6.84 -12.54
CA TRP A 297 3.36 -6.34 -12.83
C TRP A 297 3.08 -5.04 -12.08
N VAL A 298 3.32 -5.02 -10.77
CA VAL A 298 3.06 -3.84 -9.92
C VAL A 298 3.88 -2.64 -10.38
N LEU A 299 5.14 -2.84 -10.74
CA LEU A 299 6.00 -1.74 -11.18
C LEU A 299 5.66 -1.25 -12.61
N PHE A 300 5.20 -2.14 -13.48
CA PHE A 300 4.87 -1.82 -14.86
C PHE A 300 3.48 -1.17 -15.00
N TYR A 301 2.46 -1.77 -14.39
CA TYR A 301 1.07 -1.33 -14.47
C TYR A 301 0.65 -0.40 -13.34
N GLU A 302 1.45 -0.30 -12.28
CA GLU A 302 1.19 0.55 -11.11
C GLU A 302 -0.11 0.19 -10.37
N ASN A 303 -0.49 -1.09 -10.41
CA ASN A 303 -1.67 -1.63 -9.77
C ASN A 303 -1.44 -3.08 -9.29
N MET A 304 -2.42 -3.63 -8.59
CA MET A 304 -2.46 -5.05 -8.20
C MET A 304 -3.73 -5.74 -8.72
N ASP A 305 -4.16 -5.38 -9.93
CA ASP A 305 -5.44 -5.83 -10.49
C ASP A 305 -5.49 -7.36 -10.67
N TYR A 306 -4.34 -8.03 -10.79
CA TYR A 306 -4.22 -9.49 -10.83
C TYR A 306 -4.78 -10.19 -9.59
N LEU A 307 -4.92 -9.50 -8.46
CA LEU A 307 -5.57 -10.04 -7.27
C LEU A 307 -7.06 -10.28 -7.49
N HIS A 308 -7.66 -9.51 -8.40
CA HIS A 308 -9.11 -9.44 -8.67
C HIS A 308 -9.53 -10.11 -9.98
N MET A 309 -8.60 -10.79 -10.66
CA MET A 309 -8.86 -11.61 -11.86
C MET A 309 -9.42 -12.99 -11.53
#